data_AF-B8ZYR7-F1
#
_entry.id   AF-B8ZYR7-F1
#
_cell.length_a   1.000
_cell.length_b   1.000
_cell.length_c   1.000
_cell.angle_alpha   90.00
_cell.angle_beta   90.00
_cell.angle_gamma   90.00
#
_symmetry.space_group_name_H-M   'P 1'
#
loop_
_entity.id
_entity.type
_entity.pdbx_description
1 polymer ?
#
loop_
_entity_poly.entity_id
_entity_poly.type
_entity_poly.pdbx_seq_one_letter_code
_entity_poly.pdbx_strand_id
1 'polypeptide(L)'
;IPTAKVLEAITTKKCVEKFHLESLETLGDSFLKYAASIQLFKTYENHHEGLLTVKKNSIISNAALCKLGCARKIPGFIRNEPFDLKGWLIPGDNSQVYNFDEEVLMPSVKMYSRGRQKTKSKRVADVVEALIGAFLSSGGEVAALSFMKWLGIDIDFVDAPSPRHFPMNAEKLVNVRYLESLLHYKFHDPSLLVEALTHGSYMLPEIPRCYQRLEFLGDVVLDY
;
A
#
# COMPACT_ATOMS: atom_id res chain seq x y z
N ILE A 1 1.37 6.14 -16.80
CA ILE A 1 0.45 6.76 -15.81
C ILE A 1 0.37 8.24 -16.11
N PRO A 2 -0.83 8.85 -16.07
CA PRO A 2 -1.00 10.29 -16.30
C PRO A 2 -0.16 11.12 -15.33
N THR A 3 0.57 12.11 -15.84
CA THR A 3 1.42 12.99 -15.03
C THR A 3 0.62 13.77 -13.99
N ALA A 4 -0.65 14.10 -14.29
CA ALA A 4 -1.57 14.74 -13.36
C ALA A 4 -1.82 13.93 -12.08
N LYS A 5 -1.94 12.60 -12.19
CA LYS A 5 -2.14 11.69 -11.03
C LYS A 5 -0.90 11.57 -10.16
N VAL A 6 0.28 11.57 -10.79
CA VAL A 6 1.56 11.62 -10.06
C VAL A 6 1.71 12.95 -9.34
N LEU A 7 1.31 14.06 -9.98
CA LEU A 7 1.30 15.39 -9.35
C LEU A 7 0.34 15.44 -8.16
N GLU A 8 -0.85 14.85 -8.29
CA GLU A 8 -1.81 14.74 -7.20
C GLU A 8 -1.24 13.98 -5.99
N ALA A 9 -0.56 12.86 -6.23
CA ALA A 9 0.04 12.04 -5.17
C ALA A 9 1.20 12.73 -4.42
N ILE A 10 1.95 13.63 -5.06
CA ILE A 10 3.06 14.36 -4.43
C ILE A 10 2.64 15.72 -3.84
N THR A 11 1.41 16.17 -4.07
CA THR A 11 0.88 17.44 -3.56
C THR A 11 0.15 17.23 -2.23
N THR A 12 0.64 17.86 -1.18
CA THR A 12 -0.03 17.87 0.13
C THR A 12 -1.11 18.95 0.19
N LYS A 13 -2.08 18.77 1.10
CA LYS A 13 -3.14 19.75 1.39
C LYS A 13 -2.63 21.15 1.78
N LYS A 14 -1.39 21.25 2.23
CA LYS A 14 -0.76 22.55 2.55
C LYS A 14 -0.52 23.44 1.33
N CYS A 15 -0.51 22.86 0.13
CA CYS A 15 -0.34 23.61 -1.11
C CYS A 15 -1.60 24.42 -1.50
N VAL A 16 -2.76 24.14 -0.86
CA VAL A 16 -4.05 24.81 -1.17
C VAL A 16 -4.41 24.68 -2.65
N GLU A 17 -4.05 23.56 -3.27
CA GLU A 17 -4.45 23.22 -4.65
C GLU A 17 -5.82 22.51 -4.65
N LYS A 18 -6.48 22.48 -5.82
CA LYS A 18 -7.79 21.82 -5.99
C LYS A 18 -7.74 20.30 -5.79
N PHE A 19 -6.54 19.71 -5.88
CA PHE A 19 -6.29 18.28 -5.78
C PHE A 19 -5.24 18.02 -4.69
N HIS A 20 -5.32 16.87 -4.03
CA HIS A 20 -4.46 16.53 -2.90
C HIS A 20 -4.39 15.00 -2.72
N LEU A 21 -3.32 14.54 -2.06
CA LEU A 21 -2.99 13.13 -1.96
C LEU A 21 -3.94 12.27 -1.09
N GLU A 22 -4.79 12.83 -0.23
CA GLU A 22 -5.58 12.07 0.80
C GLU A 22 -6.41 10.92 0.20
N SER A 23 -7.02 11.11 -0.98
CA SER A 23 -7.82 10.07 -1.63
C SER A 23 -6.96 8.91 -2.16
N LEU A 24 -5.82 9.23 -2.75
CA LEU A 24 -4.86 8.26 -3.29
C LEU A 24 -4.09 7.57 -2.16
N GLU A 25 -3.79 8.27 -1.08
CA GLU A 25 -3.21 7.73 0.15
C GLU A 25 -4.12 6.63 0.71
N THR A 26 -5.41 6.93 0.88
CA THR A 26 -6.39 5.97 1.41
C THR A 26 -6.46 4.71 0.54
N LEU A 27 -6.55 4.88 -0.78
CA LEU A 27 -6.58 3.76 -1.74
C LEU A 27 -5.26 2.96 -1.75
N GLY A 28 -4.13 3.65 -1.63
CA GLY A 28 -2.81 3.03 -1.61
C GLY A 28 -2.51 2.27 -0.32
N ASP A 29 -2.96 2.78 0.82
CA ASP A 29 -2.85 2.13 2.13
C ASP A 29 -3.65 0.82 2.16
N SER A 30 -4.91 0.83 1.71
CA SER A 30 -5.73 -0.40 1.65
C SER A 30 -5.10 -1.44 0.71
N PHE A 31 -4.67 -1.04 -0.49
CA PHE A 31 -4.02 -1.95 -1.43
C PHE A 31 -2.67 -2.48 -0.92
N LEU A 32 -1.86 -1.65 -0.26
CA LEU A 32 -0.59 -2.06 0.31
C LEU A 32 -0.81 -3.11 1.42
N LYS A 33 -1.80 -2.90 2.30
CA LYS A 33 -2.20 -3.87 3.31
C LYS A 33 -2.67 -5.17 2.67
N TYR A 34 -3.50 -5.09 1.63
CA TYR A 34 -3.99 -6.22 0.85
C TYR A 34 -2.85 -7.05 0.24
N ALA A 35 -1.99 -6.42 -0.55
CA ALA A 35 -0.90 -7.10 -1.25
C ALA A 35 0.10 -7.72 -0.25
N ALA A 36 0.45 -6.99 0.82
CA ALA A 36 1.33 -7.52 1.87
C ALA A 36 0.71 -8.71 2.62
N SER A 37 -0.59 -8.65 2.92
CA SER A 37 -1.28 -9.72 3.66
C SER A 37 -1.39 -10.99 2.82
N ILE A 38 -1.71 -10.88 1.53
CA ILE A 38 -1.71 -12.04 0.62
C ILE A 38 -0.33 -12.66 0.52
N GLN A 39 0.72 -11.85 0.35
CA GLN A 39 2.09 -12.35 0.27
C GLN A 39 2.49 -13.10 1.54
N LEU A 40 2.22 -12.52 2.71
CA LEU A 40 2.52 -13.15 4.00
C LEU A 40 1.70 -14.42 4.21
N PHE A 41 0.42 -14.41 3.83
CA PHE A 41 -0.46 -15.57 3.90
C PHE A 41 0.08 -16.71 3.04
N LYS A 42 0.52 -16.44 1.80
CA LYS A 42 1.12 -17.45 0.91
C LYS A 42 2.48 -17.96 1.41
N THR A 43 3.35 -17.05 1.88
CA THR A 43 4.73 -17.39 2.27
C THR A 43 4.78 -18.20 3.57
N TYR A 44 3.90 -17.92 4.52
CA TYR A 44 3.95 -18.49 5.87
C TYR A 44 2.73 -19.39 6.16
N GLU A 45 2.76 -20.62 5.67
CA GLU A 45 1.63 -21.55 5.77
C GLU A 45 1.28 -22.01 7.19
N ASN A 46 2.21 -21.92 8.13
CA ASN A 46 2.05 -22.43 9.50
C ASN A 46 1.90 -21.32 10.55
N HIS A 47 1.83 -20.05 10.13
CA HIS A 47 1.70 -18.93 11.05
C HIS A 47 0.23 -18.59 11.30
N HIS A 48 -0.13 -18.38 12.56
CA HIS A 48 -1.45 -17.87 12.95
C HIS A 48 -1.51 -16.34 12.80
N GLU A 49 -2.72 -15.80 12.89
CA GLU A 49 -3.07 -14.38 12.69
C GLU A 49 -2.10 -13.40 13.38
N GLY A 50 -1.85 -13.57 14.68
CA GLY A 50 -0.97 -12.67 15.45
C GLY A 50 0.45 -12.53 14.88
N LEU A 51 1.07 -13.65 14.48
CA LEU A 51 2.41 -13.62 13.89
C LEU A 51 2.41 -12.97 12.50
N LEU A 52 1.36 -13.21 11.71
CA LEU A 52 1.19 -12.58 10.39
C LEU A 52 0.99 -11.08 10.53
N THR A 53 0.18 -10.63 11.48
CA THR A 53 -0.05 -9.21 11.78
C THR A 53 1.21 -8.49 12.22
N VAL A 54 2.04 -9.10 13.08
CA VAL A 54 3.34 -8.52 13.48
C VAL A 54 4.27 -8.36 12.28
N LYS A 55 4.38 -9.39 11.42
CA LYS A 55 5.19 -9.33 10.20
C LYS A 55 4.66 -8.29 9.21
N LYS A 56 3.33 -8.23 9.03
CA LYS A 56 2.65 -7.23 8.19
C LYS A 56 3.03 -5.83 8.64
N ASN A 57 2.78 -5.50 9.91
CA ASN A 57 3.06 -4.18 10.48
C ASN A 57 4.53 -3.81 10.40
N SER A 58 5.45 -4.78 10.45
CA SER A 58 6.87 -4.51 10.24
C SER A 58 7.18 -4.03 8.82
N ILE A 59 6.55 -4.63 7.80
CA ILE A 59 6.74 -4.28 6.38
C ILE A 59 6.04 -2.96 6.05
N ILE A 60 4.78 -2.80 6.48
CA ILE A 60 3.94 -1.63 6.13
C ILE A 60 4.10 -0.45 7.11
N SER A 61 4.98 -0.53 8.09
CA SER A 61 5.17 0.58 9.03
C SER A 61 5.58 1.87 8.31
N ASN A 62 5.06 3.02 8.75
CA ASN A 62 5.42 4.32 8.18
C ASN A 62 6.95 4.56 8.22
N ALA A 63 7.65 3.99 9.20
CA ALA A 63 9.11 4.06 9.29
C ALA A 63 9.79 3.26 8.16
N ALA A 64 9.30 2.05 7.87
CA ALA A 64 9.80 1.23 6.76
C ALA A 64 9.52 1.91 5.41
N LEU A 65 8.28 2.35 5.18
CA LEU A 65 7.89 3.06 3.95
C LEU A 65 8.69 4.34 3.75
N CYS A 66 8.89 5.13 4.81
CA CYS A 66 9.73 6.31 4.76
C CYS A 66 11.19 5.96 4.41
N LYS A 67 11.76 4.89 4.97
CA LYS A 67 13.12 4.44 4.64
C LYS A 67 13.25 4.07 3.16
N LEU A 68 12.28 3.33 2.62
CA LEU A 68 12.24 2.96 1.21
C LEU A 68 12.06 4.18 0.30
N GLY A 69 11.13 5.08 0.64
CA GLY A 69 10.91 6.32 -0.11
C GLY A 69 12.11 7.26 -0.10
N CYS A 70 12.80 7.37 1.04
CA CYS A 70 14.06 8.11 1.16
C CYS A 70 15.17 7.51 0.31
N ALA A 71 15.29 6.17 0.25
CA ALA A 71 16.27 5.49 -0.60
C ALA A 71 16.06 5.80 -2.09
N ARG A 72 14.81 6.06 -2.51
CA ARG A 72 14.43 6.44 -3.87
C ARG A 72 14.40 7.95 -4.13
N LYS A 73 14.82 8.78 -3.16
CA LYS A 73 14.83 10.25 -3.24
C LYS A 73 13.45 10.89 -3.47
N ILE A 74 12.36 10.19 -3.15
CA ILE A 74 10.97 10.71 -3.23
C ILE A 74 10.79 12.01 -2.43
N PRO A 75 11.41 12.21 -1.24
CA PRO A 75 11.24 13.44 -0.46
C PRO A 75 11.57 14.74 -1.22
N GLY A 76 12.47 14.67 -2.21
CA GLY A 76 12.85 15.84 -3.02
C GLY A 76 11.76 16.31 -3.98
N PHE A 77 10.73 15.48 -4.24
CA PHE A 77 9.64 15.79 -5.15
C PHE A 77 8.35 16.19 -4.43
N ILE A 78 8.31 16.11 -3.09
CA ILE A 78 7.11 16.39 -2.31
C ILE A 78 6.82 17.89 -2.28
N ARG A 79 5.60 18.28 -2.64
CA ARG A 79 5.13 19.66 -2.56
C ARG A 79 4.38 19.86 -1.25
N ASN A 80 4.99 20.63 -0.34
CA ASN A 80 4.49 20.83 1.04
C ASN A 80 4.19 22.30 1.38
N GLU A 81 4.43 23.22 0.46
CA GLU A 81 4.24 24.66 0.64
C GLU A 81 3.31 25.20 -0.46
N PRO A 82 2.48 26.21 -0.15
CA PRO A 82 1.69 26.89 -1.16
C PRO A 82 2.61 27.55 -2.19
N PHE A 83 2.10 27.70 -3.40
CA PHE A 83 2.83 28.41 -4.44
C PHE A 83 2.96 29.88 -4.06
N ASP A 84 4.20 30.35 -3.85
CA ASP A 84 4.49 31.75 -3.59
C ASP A 84 5.03 32.42 -4.85
N LEU A 85 4.25 33.38 -5.37
CA LEU A 85 4.61 34.20 -6.52
C LEU A 85 5.86 35.06 -6.27
N LYS A 86 6.13 35.44 -5.02
CA LYS A 86 7.26 36.34 -4.69
C LYS A 86 8.62 35.65 -4.75
N GLY A 87 8.66 34.34 -4.51
CA GLY A 87 9.87 33.52 -4.60
C GLY A 87 10.02 32.77 -5.92
N TRP A 88 9.05 32.92 -6.84
CA TRP A 88 9.03 32.18 -8.09
C TRP A 88 9.87 32.86 -9.18
N LEU A 89 10.91 32.16 -9.63
CA LEU A 89 11.69 32.57 -10.79
C LEU A 89 11.13 31.90 -12.05
N ILE A 90 10.79 32.71 -13.04
CA ILE A 90 10.31 32.23 -14.34
C ILE A 90 11.46 31.47 -15.02
N PRO A 91 11.29 30.19 -15.38
CA PRO A 91 12.32 29.43 -16.07
C PRO A 91 12.67 30.07 -17.42
N GLY A 92 13.93 30.47 -17.60
CA GLY A 92 14.43 31.08 -18.84
C GLY A 92 14.32 32.61 -18.89
N ASP A 93 13.89 33.27 -17.82
CA ASP A 93 13.98 34.72 -17.71
C ASP A 93 15.43 35.14 -17.42
N ASN A 94 16.08 35.71 -18.42
CA ASN A 94 17.43 36.30 -18.32
C ASN A 94 17.37 37.81 -18.04
N SER A 95 16.18 38.39 -17.78
CA SER A 95 16.07 39.82 -17.49
C SER A 95 16.65 40.11 -16.09
N GLN A 96 17.89 40.59 -16.07
CA GLN A 96 18.53 41.13 -14.88
C GLN A 96 17.94 42.49 -14.52
N VAL A 97 16.69 42.52 -14.04
CA VAL A 97 16.11 43.73 -13.44
C VAL A 97 15.49 43.39 -12.10
N TYR A 98 16.37 43.16 -11.12
CA TYR A 98 16.02 43.37 -9.71
C TYR A 98 17.09 44.27 -9.11
N ASN A 99 16.84 45.58 -9.12
CA ASN A 99 17.47 46.46 -8.14
C ASN A 99 16.62 46.37 -6.87
N PHE A 100 17.15 45.75 -5.82
CA PHE A 100 17.31 46.35 -4.49
C PHE A 100 18.09 45.39 -3.57
N ASP A 101 19.18 45.95 -3.05
CA ASP A 101 20.11 45.54 -2.00
C ASP A 101 21.00 44.29 -2.18
N GLU A 102 22.28 44.63 -2.24
CA GLU A 102 23.52 43.89 -2.25
C GLU A 102 23.61 42.87 -1.09
N GLU A 103 23.51 41.58 -1.41
CA GLU A 103 24.32 40.53 -0.76
C GLU A 103 24.36 39.25 -1.61
N VAL A 104 25.34 39.24 -2.51
CA VAL A 104 26.23 38.12 -2.88
C VAL A 104 25.76 36.70 -2.48
N LEU A 105 25.24 35.96 -3.47
CA LEU A 105 25.75 34.65 -3.93
C LEU A 105 24.74 33.98 -4.87
N MET A 106 25.07 33.96 -6.16
CA MET A 106 24.49 33.00 -7.12
C MET A 106 25.01 31.59 -6.80
N PRO A 107 24.11 30.61 -6.59
CA PRO A 107 24.35 29.32 -7.22
C PRO A 107 23.13 28.93 -8.05
N SER A 108 23.31 28.89 -9.37
CA SER A 108 22.55 28.10 -10.35
C SER A 108 21.02 28.12 -10.23
N VAL A 109 20.37 28.82 -11.17
CA VAL A 109 18.96 28.66 -11.62
C VAL A 109 18.10 27.75 -10.72
N LYS A 110 17.46 28.33 -9.71
CA LYS A 110 16.64 27.59 -8.74
C LYS A 110 15.21 27.42 -9.25
N MET A 111 14.99 26.43 -10.12
CA MET A 111 13.62 26.02 -10.52
C MET A 111 12.93 25.18 -9.43
N TYR A 112 13.73 24.58 -8.54
CA TYR A 112 13.30 23.97 -7.29
C TYR A 112 14.17 24.57 -6.18
N SER A 113 13.56 24.95 -5.06
CA SER A 113 14.29 25.37 -3.87
C SER A 113 15.15 24.19 -3.39
N ARG A 114 16.44 24.22 -3.73
CA ARG A 114 17.48 23.31 -3.19
C ARG A 114 17.78 23.64 -1.72
N GLY A 115 16.74 23.88 -0.93
CA GLY A 115 16.82 23.89 0.53
C GLY A 115 16.85 22.46 1.03
N ARG A 116 17.55 22.20 2.13
CA ARG A 116 17.34 20.96 2.90
C ARG A 116 15.91 21.00 3.45
N GLN A 117 14.94 20.50 2.70
CA GLN A 117 13.60 20.29 3.24
C GLN A 117 13.67 19.14 4.25
N LYS A 118 13.41 19.46 5.51
CA LYS A 118 13.27 18.48 6.58
C LYS A 118 11.82 17.97 6.56
N THR A 119 11.51 17.07 5.62
CA THR A 119 10.19 16.45 5.54
C THR A 119 9.99 15.49 6.71
N LYS A 120 8.83 15.53 7.36
CA LYS A 120 8.50 14.56 8.42
C LYS A 120 8.42 13.16 7.82
N SER A 121 8.96 12.17 8.53
CA SER A 121 8.96 10.76 8.10
C SER A 121 7.56 10.25 7.72
N LYS A 122 6.53 10.64 8.49
CA LYS A 122 5.13 10.36 8.18
C LYS A 122 4.72 10.83 6.78
N ARG A 123 5.05 12.08 6.40
CA ARG A 123 4.68 12.63 5.08
C ARG A 123 5.27 11.86 3.91
N VAL A 124 6.46 11.30 4.09
CA VAL A 124 7.10 10.49 3.05
C VAL A 124 6.36 9.18 2.88
N ALA A 125 5.90 8.57 3.97
CA ALA A 125 5.06 7.37 3.93
C ALA A 125 3.70 7.67 3.27
N ASP A 126 3.00 8.73 3.70
CA ASP A 126 1.70 9.13 3.13
C ASP A 126 1.81 9.34 1.60
N VAL A 127 2.91 9.96 1.12
CA VAL A 127 3.16 10.14 -0.32
C VAL A 127 3.50 8.83 -1.03
N VAL A 128 4.23 7.92 -0.39
CA VAL A 128 4.51 6.59 -0.95
C VAL A 128 3.21 5.80 -1.14
N GLU A 129 2.32 5.81 -0.14
CA GLU A 129 0.99 5.22 -0.21
C GLU A 129 0.17 5.89 -1.33
N ALA A 130 0.16 7.22 -1.39
CA ALA A 130 -0.53 7.94 -2.46
C ALA A 130 0.00 7.63 -3.86
N LEU A 131 1.31 7.41 -4.01
CA LEU A 131 1.90 6.97 -5.27
C LEU A 131 1.41 5.55 -5.61
N ILE A 132 1.41 4.61 -4.66
CA ILE A 132 0.83 3.28 -4.89
C ILE A 132 -0.62 3.39 -5.37
N GLY A 133 -1.44 4.22 -4.71
CA GLY A 133 -2.83 4.48 -5.11
C GLY A 133 -2.96 5.12 -6.49
N ALA A 134 -2.04 6.00 -6.88
CA ALA A 134 -2.01 6.59 -8.22
C ALA A 134 -1.71 5.56 -9.31
N PHE A 135 -0.75 4.66 -9.05
CA PHE A 135 -0.42 3.55 -9.94
C PHE A 135 -1.59 2.56 -10.07
N LEU A 136 -2.26 2.25 -8.95
CA LEU A 136 -3.44 1.39 -8.93
C LEU A 136 -4.61 2.01 -9.71
N SER A 137 -4.95 3.26 -9.43
CA SER A 137 -6.07 3.97 -10.06
C SER A 137 -5.91 4.13 -11.57
N SER A 138 -4.68 4.25 -12.08
CA SER A 138 -4.43 4.48 -13.51
C SER A 138 -4.02 3.23 -14.29
N GLY A 139 -3.36 2.28 -13.64
CA GLY A 139 -2.70 1.14 -14.29
C GLY A 139 -3.10 -0.22 -13.72
N GLY A 140 -4.04 -0.27 -12.76
CA GLY A 140 -4.48 -1.50 -12.11
C GLY A 140 -3.43 -2.12 -11.20
N GLU A 141 -3.74 -3.32 -10.71
CA GLU A 141 -2.93 -4.02 -9.71
C GLU A 141 -1.52 -4.31 -10.20
N VAL A 142 -1.36 -4.73 -11.46
CA VAL A 142 -0.05 -5.05 -12.06
C VAL A 142 0.91 -3.84 -12.04
N ALA A 143 0.38 -2.63 -12.30
CA ALA A 143 1.18 -1.42 -12.25
C ALA A 143 1.59 -1.06 -10.82
N ALA A 144 0.66 -1.19 -9.86
CA ALA A 144 0.94 -0.95 -8.45
C ALA A 144 1.99 -1.94 -7.91
N LEU A 145 1.90 -3.22 -8.28
CA LEU A 145 2.88 -4.25 -7.90
C LEU A 145 4.26 -4.00 -8.50
N SER A 146 4.31 -3.59 -9.76
CA SER A 146 5.57 -3.19 -10.41
C SER A 146 6.23 -2.02 -9.67
N PHE A 147 5.43 -1.06 -9.19
CA PHE A 147 5.93 0.05 -8.37
C PHE A 147 6.38 -0.40 -6.99
N MET A 148 5.64 -1.28 -6.31
CA MET A 148 6.05 -1.86 -5.02
C MET A 148 7.38 -2.62 -5.14
N LYS A 149 7.53 -3.42 -6.19
CA LYS A 149 8.79 -4.13 -6.50
C LYS A 149 9.94 -3.14 -6.73
N TRP A 150 9.69 -2.06 -7.47
CA TRP A 150 10.67 -0.98 -7.63
C TRP A 150 10.99 -0.28 -6.31
N LEU A 151 10.02 -0.09 -5.42
CA LEU A 151 10.24 0.50 -4.09
C LEU A 151 11.11 -0.41 -3.20
N GLY A 152 11.12 -1.72 -3.46
CA GLY A 152 11.86 -2.74 -2.71
C GLY A 152 10.97 -3.63 -1.84
N ILE A 153 9.66 -3.62 -2.10
CA ILE A 153 8.69 -4.54 -1.50
C ILE A 153 8.44 -5.64 -2.54
N ASP A 154 9.07 -6.80 -2.33
CA ASP A 154 8.93 -7.92 -3.26
C ASP A 154 7.64 -8.68 -2.95
N ILE A 155 6.61 -8.43 -3.76
CA ILE A 155 5.31 -9.10 -3.68
C ILE A 155 5.10 -9.78 -5.02
N ASP A 156 5.02 -11.10 -5.00
CA ASP A 156 4.81 -11.91 -6.19
C ASP A 156 3.42 -12.56 -6.10
N PHE A 157 2.50 -12.09 -6.93
CA PHE A 157 1.18 -12.70 -7.15
C PHE A 157 1.30 -13.94 -8.05
N VAL A 158 2.31 -14.79 -7.82
CA VAL A 158 2.32 -16.08 -8.49
C VAL A 158 1.15 -16.87 -7.91
N ASP A 159 0.23 -17.27 -8.79
CA ASP A 159 -0.79 -18.28 -8.53
C ASP A 159 -0.07 -19.63 -8.37
N ALA A 160 0.64 -19.80 -7.26
CA ALA A 160 0.97 -21.11 -6.79
C ALA A 160 -0.32 -21.67 -6.18
N PRO A 161 -0.97 -22.67 -6.79
CA PRO A 161 -2.02 -23.41 -6.11
C PRO A 161 -1.35 -24.01 -4.87
N SER A 162 -1.65 -23.46 -3.69
CA SER A 162 -1.16 -24.04 -2.45
C SER A 162 -1.83 -25.40 -2.31
N PRO A 163 -1.07 -26.51 -2.41
CA PRO A 163 -1.67 -27.82 -2.39
C PRO A 163 -2.13 -28.06 -0.96
N ARG A 164 -3.43 -27.98 -0.70
CA ARG A 164 -3.96 -28.26 0.63
C ARG A 164 -3.86 -29.75 0.88
N HIS A 165 -2.89 -30.10 1.69
CA HIS A 165 -2.50 -31.48 1.99
C HIS A 165 -3.39 -32.14 3.05
N PHE A 166 -4.73 -32.04 2.97
CA PHE A 166 -5.58 -32.80 3.91
C PHE A 166 -6.85 -33.31 3.22
N PRO A 167 -7.01 -34.63 3.04
CA PRO A 167 -8.27 -35.21 2.58
C PRO A 167 -9.29 -35.13 3.73
N MET A 168 -10.05 -34.03 3.78
CA MET A 168 -11.16 -33.86 4.72
C MET A 168 -12.49 -34.22 4.05
N ASN A 169 -13.28 -35.07 4.71
CA ASN A 169 -14.68 -35.29 4.33
C ASN A 169 -15.55 -34.17 4.92
N ALA A 170 -15.59 -33.01 4.27
CA ALA A 170 -16.32 -31.83 4.73
C ALA A 170 -17.80 -32.10 5.02
N GLU A 171 -18.44 -32.99 4.24
CA GLU A 171 -19.85 -33.37 4.41
C GLU A 171 -20.15 -34.08 5.74
N LYS A 172 -19.15 -34.66 6.42
CA LYS A 172 -19.32 -35.28 7.74
C LYS A 172 -19.30 -34.28 8.89
N LEU A 173 -18.68 -33.11 8.68
CA LEU A 173 -18.43 -32.11 9.73
C LEU A 173 -19.45 -30.97 9.66
N VAL A 174 -19.83 -30.58 8.44
CA VAL A 174 -20.74 -29.46 8.19
C VAL A 174 -21.76 -29.86 7.12
N ASN A 175 -23.00 -29.41 7.27
CA ASN A 175 -24.01 -29.55 6.21
C ASN A 175 -23.74 -28.54 5.08
N VAL A 176 -22.79 -28.87 4.21
CA VAL A 176 -22.36 -28.02 3.08
C VAL A 176 -23.54 -27.69 2.17
N ARG A 177 -24.39 -28.66 1.85
CA ARG A 177 -25.55 -28.47 0.95
C ARG A 177 -26.54 -27.43 1.46
N TYR A 178 -26.79 -27.40 2.76
CA TYR A 178 -27.65 -26.39 3.37
C TYR A 178 -27.04 -24.99 3.23
N LEU A 179 -25.75 -24.83 3.52
CA LEU A 179 -25.05 -23.54 3.38
C LEU A 179 -24.97 -23.07 1.93
N GLU A 180 -24.68 -23.97 0.99
CA GLU A 180 -24.69 -23.65 -0.44
C GLU A 180 -26.08 -23.19 -0.92
N SER A 181 -27.14 -23.80 -0.40
CA SER A 181 -28.51 -23.40 -0.71
C SER A 181 -28.88 -22.02 -0.12
N LEU A 182 -28.37 -21.71 1.07
CA LEU A 182 -28.61 -20.44 1.76
C LEU A 182 -27.82 -19.29 1.13
N LEU A 183 -26.57 -19.54 0.75
CA LEU A 183 -25.67 -18.53 0.16
C LEU A 183 -25.84 -18.41 -1.36
N HIS A 184 -26.59 -19.31 -1.99
CA HIS A 184 -26.70 -19.44 -3.45
C HIS A 184 -25.34 -19.53 -4.14
N TYR A 185 -24.37 -20.18 -3.50
CA TYR A 185 -23.00 -20.31 -3.96
C TYR A 185 -22.52 -21.75 -3.78
N LYS A 186 -21.78 -22.29 -4.76
CA LYS A 186 -21.17 -23.62 -4.67
C LYS A 186 -19.68 -23.51 -4.38
N PHE A 187 -19.23 -24.10 -3.28
CA PHE A 187 -17.83 -24.05 -2.90
C PHE A 187 -17.01 -25.01 -3.78
N HIS A 188 -15.99 -24.49 -4.45
CA HIS A 188 -15.04 -25.33 -5.18
C HIS A 188 -14.26 -26.24 -4.23
N ASP A 189 -13.92 -25.72 -3.04
CA ASP A 189 -13.24 -26.46 -2.00
C ASP A 189 -13.98 -26.30 -0.65
N PRO A 190 -14.82 -27.29 -0.28
CA PRO A 190 -15.54 -27.30 0.98
C PRO A 190 -14.65 -27.34 2.23
N SER A 191 -13.34 -27.66 2.11
CA SER A 191 -12.43 -27.64 3.26
C SER A 191 -12.20 -26.23 3.81
N LEU A 192 -12.25 -25.19 2.96
CA LEU A 192 -12.22 -23.78 3.42
C LEU A 192 -13.38 -23.46 4.33
N LEU A 193 -14.56 -23.97 3.97
CA LEU A 193 -15.78 -23.70 4.72
C LEU A 193 -15.70 -24.32 6.12
N VAL A 194 -15.17 -25.54 6.22
CA VAL A 194 -14.95 -26.19 7.52
C VAL A 194 -13.92 -25.43 8.34
N GLU A 195 -12.80 -25.01 7.75
CA GLU A 195 -11.77 -24.20 8.44
C GLU A 195 -12.35 -22.87 8.94
N ALA A 196 -13.12 -22.17 8.09
CA ALA A 196 -13.75 -20.89 8.43
C ALA A 196 -14.79 -20.99 9.55
N LEU A 197 -15.44 -22.15 9.70
CA LEU A 197 -16.44 -22.41 10.75
C LEU A 197 -15.83 -23.04 12.01
N THR A 198 -14.54 -23.41 12.01
CA THR A 198 -13.89 -24.07 13.15
C THR A 198 -13.18 -23.08 14.04
N HIS A 199 -13.67 -22.91 15.27
CA HIS A 199 -13.01 -22.12 16.31
C HIS A 199 -11.81 -22.86 16.92
N GLY A 200 -10.80 -22.12 17.42
CA GLY A 200 -9.58 -22.70 17.99
C GLY A 200 -9.78 -23.63 19.20
N SER A 201 -10.92 -23.50 19.89
CA SER A 201 -11.29 -24.41 20.99
C SER A 201 -11.81 -25.78 20.52
N TYR A 202 -12.12 -25.93 19.22
CA TYR A 202 -12.70 -27.13 18.62
C TYR A 202 -11.75 -27.77 17.59
N MET A 203 -10.44 -27.61 17.77
CA MET A 203 -9.46 -28.26 16.91
C MET A 203 -9.41 -29.76 17.21
N LEU A 204 -9.72 -30.57 16.20
CA LEU A 204 -9.67 -32.03 16.24
C LEU A 204 -8.44 -32.53 15.46
N PRO A 205 -7.95 -33.76 15.69
CA PRO A 205 -6.89 -34.35 14.86
C PRO A 205 -7.23 -34.36 13.36
N GLU A 206 -8.53 -34.44 13.05
CA GLU A 206 -9.09 -34.40 11.71
C GLU A 206 -9.13 -32.98 11.11
N ILE A 207 -9.17 -31.94 11.96
CA ILE A 207 -9.24 -30.53 11.58
C ILE A 207 -8.03 -29.79 12.16
N PRO A 208 -6.87 -29.82 11.48
CA PRO A 208 -5.62 -29.28 12.01
C PRO A 208 -5.53 -27.75 11.98
N ARG A 209 -6.54 -27.05 11.45
CA ARG A 209 -6.55 -25.58 11.27
C ARG A 209 -7.86 -24.97 11.74
N CYS A 210 -7.79 -23.71 12.16
CA CYS A 210 -8.93 -22.91 12.59
C CYS A 210 -9.05 -21.63 11.76
N TYR A 211 -10.19 -20.95 11.91
CA TYR A 211 -10.54 -19.77 11.12
C TYR A 211 -9.56 -18.58 11.23
N GLN A 212 -8.74 -18.49 12.29
CA GLN A 212 -7.88 -17.33 12.58
C GLN A 212 -7.02 -16.88 11.40
N ARG A 213 -6.53 -17.83 10.61
CA ARG A 213 -5.69 -17.51 9.45
C ARG A 213 -6.52 -16.96 8.28
N LEU A 214 -7.74 -17.46 8.11
CA LEU A 214 -8.70 -16.95 7.14
C LEU A 214 -9.28 -15.59 7.58
N GLU A 215 -9.46 -15.36 8.87
CA GLU A 215 -9.83 -14.07 9.48
C GLU A 215 -8.81 -12.99 9.09
N PHE A 216 -7.51 -13.26 9.29
CA PHE A 216 -6.44 -12.35 8.86
C PHE A 216 -6.57 -11.91 7.39
N LEU A 217 -6.95 -12.83 6.49
CA LEU A 217 -7.13 -12.51 5.08
C LEU A 217 -8.47 -11.80 4.82
N GLY A 218 -9.54 -12.25 5.48
CA GLY A 218 -10.88 -11.70 5.36
C GLY A 218 -10.95 -10.23 5.78
N ASP A 219 -10.34 -9.88 6.91
CA ASP A 219 -10.29 -8.50 7.40
C ASP A 219 -9.71 -7.55 6.36
N VAL A 220 -8.67 -8.00 5.66
CA VAL A 220 -7.95 -7.18 4.70
C VAL A 220 -8.69 -7.12 3.35
N VAL A 221 -9.40 -8.19 2.97
CA VAL A 221 -10.27 -8.19 1.79
C VAL A 221 -11.47 -7.27 1.99
N LEU A 222 -11.97 -7.13 3.22
CA LEU A 222 -13.09 -6.24 3.54
C LEU A 222 -12.68 -4.77 3.65
N ASP A 223 -11.43 -4.50 4.05
CA ASP A 223 -10.85 -3.14 4.16
C ASP A 223 -10.44 -2.55 2.78
N TYR A 224 -10.31 -3.40 1.76
CA TYR A 224 -9.91 -3.03 0.39
C TYR A 224 -11.11 -2.87 -0.54
#